data_AF-A0A9X3J322-F1
#
_entry.id   AF-A0A9X3J322-F1
#
_cell.length_a   1.000
_cell.length_b   1.000
_cell.length_c   1.000
_cell.angle_alpha   90.00
_cell.angle_beta   90.00
_cell.angle_gamma   90.00
#
_symmetry.space_group_name_H-M   'P 1'
#
loop_
_entity.id
_entity.type
_entity.pdbx_description
1 polymer ?
#
loop_
_entity_poly.entity_id
_entity_poly.type
_entity_poly.pdbx_seq_one_letter_code
_entity_poly.pdbx_strand_id
1 'polypeptide(L)'
;MPIRSLVASALFAVVASLGCNFIMNPDGDGVFRCDNPDDCDVPLQDALADKRTQSRCAAAGGGGGGFTQSQDNKVCSVLDKEDVSCNPAPYANDDSVPVAKAYNDALDEGGAYSCAQELYGSAGCPPNGSTCNEGLELRTYETLSGDADNPEQTEARVCAPKGVAAVAGNSAVRGFDVLDQHCRSYFCDDAFVCNRGSGTSSGWRCVRCDPDKAYGNGGCGTMYLQGAPSTVYTADLGGDACDDVASADKTEFGPVVPAPVVGP
;
A
#
# COMPACT_ATOMS: atom_id res chain seq x y z
N MET A 1 51.13 -32.54 -23.75
CA MET A 1 50.23 -32.11 -24.84
C MET A 1 49.21 -31.16 -24.24
N PRO A 2 49.20 -29.87 -24.62
CA PRO A 2 48.25 -28.89 -24.12
C PRO A 2 47.03 -28.79 -25.04
N ILE A 3 45.84 -28.71 -24.49
CA ILE A 3 44.71 -28.03 -25.13
C ILE A 3 44.18 -27.02 -24.12
N ARG A 4 44.43 -25.76 -24.44
CA ARG A 4 43.81 -24.58 -23.84
C ARG A 4 42.33 -24.59 -24.25
N SER A 5 41.43 -24.28 -23.32
CA SER A 5 40.24 -23.52 -23.68
C SER A 5 39.76 -22.70 -22.48
N LEU A 6 39.80 -21.39 -22.69
CA LEU A 6 39.09 -20.36 -21.94
C LEU A 6 37.59 -20.46 -22.18
N VAL A 7 36.84 -19.75 -21.32
CA VAL A 7 35.49 -19.15 -21.43
C VAL A 7 34.68 -19.59 -20.19
N ALA A 8 34.67 -18.84 -19.08
CA ALA A 8 34.04 -17.53 -18.85
C ALA A 8 32.50 -17.57 -18.95
N SER A 9 31.85 -17.05 -17.90
CA SER A 9 30.43 -16.65 -17.82
C SER A 9 29.45 -17.82 -17.59
N ALA A 10 28.53 -17.78 -16.63
CA ALA A 10 27.69 -16.65 -16.30
C ALA A 10 27.50 -16.46 -14.78
N LEU A 11 27.79 -15.24 -14.32
CA LEU A 11 27.08 -14.66 -13.19
C LEU A 11 25.62 -14.51 -13.62
N PHE A 12 24.72 -15.30 -13.04
CA PHE A 12 23.31 -14.90 -12.93
C PHE A 12 23.23 -13.88 -11.80
N ALA A 13 23.44 -12.61 -12.15
CA ALA A 13 23.08 -11.50 -11.27
C ALA A 13 21.56 -11.37 -11.29
N VAL A 14 20.94 -11.70 -10.15
CA VAL A 14 19.57 -11.35 -9.80
C VAL A 14 19.47 -9.82 -9.82
N VAL A 15 18.82 -9.25 -10.84
CA VAL A 15 18.38 -7.86 -10.81
C VAL A 15 16.98 -7.87 -10.23
N ALA A 16 16.90 -7.81 -8.91
CA ALA A 16 15.69 -7.46 -8.21
C ALA A 16 15.43 -5.96 -8.46
N SER A 17 14.37 -5.71 -9.21
CA SER A 17 13.57 -4.48 -9.34
C SER A 17 13.91 -3.35 -8.36
N LEU A 18 14.83 -2.48 -8.77
CA LEU A 18 14.74 -1.06 -8.46
C LEU A 18 13.98 -0.41 -9.63
N GLY A 19 12.96 0.39 -9.34
CA GLY A 19 12.02 0.97 -10.30
C GLY A 19 12.65 1.88 -11.37
N CYS A 20 13.28 1.27 -12.37
CA CYS A 20 13.72 1.89 -13.60
C CYS A 20 13.05 1.15 -14.76
N ASN A 21 11.79 1.45 -15.03
CA ASN A 21 11.03 0.92 -16.17
C ASN A 21 11.50 1.60 -17.47
N PHE A 22 12.62 1.16 -18.04
CA PHE A 22 13.04 1.54 -19.39
C PHE A 22 12.55 0.48 -20.39
N ILE A 23 11.63 0.86 -21.29
CA ILE A 23 11.07 -0.03 -22.33
C ILE A 23 11.80 0.20 -23.66
N MET A 24 12.52 -0.80 -24.15
CA MET A 24 13.34 -0.72 -25.37
C MET A 24 12.52 -0.77 -26.68
N ASN A 25 12.58 0.29 -27.49
CA ASN A 25 12.21 0.35 -28.92
C ASN A 25 13.37 -0.10 -29.87
N PRO A 26 13.11 -0.69 -31.06
CA PRO A 26 14.14 -1.18 -32.00
C PRO A 26 14.89 -0.10 -32.80
N ASP A 27 14.51 1.19 -32.72
CA ASP A 27 15.16 2.29 -33.47
C ASP A 27 16.37 2.92 -32.74
N GLY A 28 16.95 2.20 -31.77
CA GLY A 28 18.35 2.38 -31.39
C GLY A 28 18.65 3.15 -30.09
N ASP A 29 17.67 3.79 -29.46
CA ASP A 29 17.84 4.39 -28.12
C ASP A 29 16.87 3.85 -27.06
N GLY A 30 15.87 3.08 -27.46
CA GLY A 30 14.99 2.38 -26.54
C GLY A 30 14.06 3.30 -25.73
N VAL A 31 13.71 4.49 -26.23
CA VAL A 31 12.92 5.48 -25.47
C VAL A 31 11.82 6.06 -26.35
N PHE A 32 10.56 5.91 -25.94
CA PHE A 32 9.42 6.56 -26.59
C PHE A 32 9.31 8.00 -26.11
N ARG A 33 9.41 8.96 -27.04
CA ARG A 33 9.21 10.39 -26.79
C ARG A 33 7.75 10.75 -27.04
N CYS A 34 7.25 11.76 -26.35
CA CYS A 34 5.85 12.19 -26.43
C CYS A 34 5.73 13.70 -26.26
N ASP A 35 4.66 14.28 -26.79
CA ASP A 35 4.31 15.68 -26.52
C ASP A 35 3.19 15.75 -25.46
N ASN A 36 2.26 14.79 -25.52
CA ASN A 36 1.11 14.62 -24.62
C ASN A 36 0.97 13.15 -24.16
N PRO A 37 0.21 12.87 -23.09
CA PRO A 37 0.00 11.51 -22.57
C PRO A 37 -0.56 10.52 -23.60
N ASP A 38 -1.48 10.98 -24.46
CA ASP A 38 -2.14 10.14 -25.47
C ASP A 38 -1.16 9.56 -26.51
N ASP A 39 -0.01 10.21 -26.73
CA ASP A 39 1.04 9.72 -27.63
C ASP A 39 1.70 8.42 -27.12
N CYS A 40 1.48 8.10 -25.84
CA CYS A 40 2.03 6.94 -25.16
C CYS A 40 1.11 5.72 -25.18
N ASP A 41 -0.16 5.87 -25.55
CA ASP A 41 -1.16 4.80 -25.42
C ASP A 41 -0.93 3.65 -26.41
N VAL A 42 -0.52 3.96 -27.63
CA VAL A 42 -0.19 2.97 -28.67
C VAL A 42 1.12 2.23 -28.35
N PRO A 43 2.26 2.91 -28.08
CA PRO A 43 3.51 2.22 -27.79
C PRO A 43 3.50 1.48 -26.45
N LEU A 44 2.64 1.85 -25.50
CA LEU A 44 2.50 1.21 -24.19
C LEU A 44 1.27 0.30 -24.09
N GLN A 45 0.59 0.00 -25.19
CA GLN A 45 -0.70 -0.69 -25.17
C GLN A 45 -0.70 -1.99 -24.35
N ASP A 46 0.35 -2.80 -24.46
CA ASP A 46 0.47 -4.06 -23.69
C ASP A 46 0.65 -3.82 -22.19
N ALA A 47 1.36 -2.75 -21.81
CA ALA A 47 1.52 -2.37 -20.40
C ALA A 47 0.25 -1.73 -19.83
N LEU A 48 -0.46 -0.93 -20.63
CA LEU A 48 -1.73 -0.29 -20.28
C LEU A 48 -2.93 -1.23 -20.36
N ALA A 49 -2.76 -2.44 -20.89
CA ALA A 49 -3.77 -3.49 -20.84
C ALA A 49 -4.08 -3.88 -19.38
N ASP A 50 -3.10 -3.73 -18.48
CA ASP A 50 -3.36 -3.79 -17.04
C ASP A 50 -4.05 -2.50 -16.59
N LYS A 51 -5.33 -2.62 -16.22
CA LYS A 51 -6.20 -1.52 -15.75
C LYS A 51 -5.68 -0.80 -14.49
N ARG A 52 -4.61 -1.32 -13.88
CA ARG A 52 -3.91 -0.75 -12.72
C ARG A 52 -2.91 0.34 -13.08
N THR A 53 -2.52 0.44 -14.34
CA THR A 53 -1.52 1.40 -14.80
C THR A 53 -2.10 2.46 -15.71
N GLN A 54 -1.40 3.58 -15.84
CA GLN A 54 -1.71 4.68 -16.75
C GLN A 54 -0.45 5.18 -17.44
N SER A 55 -0.63 5.78 -18.61
CA SER A 55 0.44 6.41 -19.35
C SER A 55 0.76 7.78 -18.77
N ARG A 56 2.04 8.14 -18.75
CA ARG A 56 2.48 9.50 -18.45
C ARG A 56 3.47 9.97 -19.49
N CYS A 57 3.26 11.20 -19.93
CA CYS A 57 4.22 11.94 -20.74
C CYS A 57 4.89 13.02 -19.88
N ALA A 58 6.14 12.77 -19.46
CA ALA A 58 6.89 13.73 -18.64
C ALA A 58 8.38 13.73 -19.00
N ALA A 59 9.06 14.83 -18.70
CA ALA A 59 10.52 14.86 -18.78
C ALA A 59 11.10 13.76 -17.88
N ALA A 60 12.13 13.05 -18.35
CA ALA A 60 12.80 12.03 -17.57
C ALA A 60 13.25 12.63 -16.23
N GLY A 61 12.59 12.22 -15.14
CA GLY A 61 12.85 12.75 -13.81
C GLY A 61 14.22 12.31 -13.31
N GLY A 62 15.17 13.25 -13.25
CA GLY A 62 16.18 13.39 -12.19
C GLY A 62 16.93 12.15 -11.67
N GLY A 63 17.18 11.11 -12.45
CA GLY A 63 18.25 10.14 -12.18
C GLY A 63 19.56 10.71 -12.71
N GLY A 64 20.63 10.72 -11.92
CA GLY A 64 21.92 11.40 -12.18
C GLY A 64 22.69 10.94 -13.43
N GLY A 65 22.12 11.17 -14.62
CA GLY A 65 22.71 10.84 -15.92
C GLY A 65 22.08 11.69 -17.02
N GLY A 66 22.66 12.87 -17.26
CA GLY A 66 22.72 13.53 -18.58
C GLY A 66 21.44 13.99 -19.31
N PHE A 67 20.23 13.55 -18.96
CA PHE A 67 19.00 14.05 -19.57
C PHE A 67 18.64 15.41 -18.98
N THR A 68 18.99 16.48 -19.70
CA THR A 68 18.62 17.83 -19.34
C THR A 68 17.09 17.98 -19.34
N GLN A 69 16.56 18.63 -18.31
CA GLN A 69 15.14 18.98 -18.09
C GLN A 69 14.56 19.95 -19.14
N SER A 70 14.90 19.77 -20.42
CA SER A 70 14.21 20.49 -21.49
C SER A 70 12.80 19.94 -21.64
N GLN A 71 11.82 20.82 -21.83
CA GLN A 71 10.46 20.41 -22.21
C GLN A 71 10.41 19.62 -23.52
N ASP A 72 11.51 19.63 -24.29
CA ASP A 72 11.68 18.92 -25.56
C ASP A 72 12.12 17.44 -25.39
N ASN A 73 12.36 16.98 -24.15
CA ASN A 73 12.81 15.62 -23.84
C ASN A 73 11.80 14.87 -22.95
N LYS A 74 10.51 15.00 -23.24
CA LYS A 74 9.48 14.20 -22.58
C LYS A 74 9.50 12.77 -23.12
N VAL A 75 9.29 11.83 -22.22
CA VAL A 75 9.28 10.40 -22.52
C VAL A 75 8.01 9.78 -21.96
N CYS A 76 7.55 8.75 -22.64
CA CYS A 76 6.46 7.90 -22.17
C CYS A 76 6.96 7.00 -21.05
N SER A 77 6.21 6.98 -19.95
CA SER A 77 6.38 5.99 -18.89
C SER A 77 5.05 5.40 -18.47
N VAL A 78 5.11 4.18 -17.96
CA VAL A 78 3.99 3.51 -17.30
C VAL A 78 4.09 3.82 -15.82
N LEU A 79 2.99 4.28 -15.22
CA LEU A 79 2.87 4.51 -13.79
C LEU A 79 1.63 3.82 -13.25
N ASP A 80 1.63 3.58 -11.94
CA ASP A 80 0.43 3.15 -11.23
C ASP A 80 -0.66 4.23 -11.35
N LYS A 81 -1.91 3.79 -11.46
CA LYS A 81 -3.07 4.65 -11.63
C LYS A 81 -3.29 5.54 -10.38
N GLU A 82 -3.28 6.86 -10.55
CA GLU A 82 -3.29 7.81 -9.43
C GLU A 82 -4.72 8.21 -8.95
N ASP A 83 -5.77 7.88 -9.71
CA ASP A 83 -7.18 8.24 -9.46
C ASP A 83 -8.02 7.13 -8.81
N VAL A 84 -7.38 6.09 -8.27
CA VAL A 84 -8.09 5.02 -7.55
C VAL A 84 -8.51 5.51 -6.17
N SER A 85 -9.80 5.80 -6.01
CA SER A 85 -10.37 6.27 -4.74
C SER A 85 -10.52 5.15 -3.74
N CYS A 86 -10.02 5.35 -2.51
CA CYS A 86 -10.31 4.50 -1.35
C CYS A 86 -11.36 5.13 -0.41
N ASN A 87 -12.10 6.14 -0.87
CA ASN A 87 -13.10 6.83 -0.06
C ASN A 87 -14.35 5.95 0.14
N PRO A 88 -14.74 5.58 1.37
CA PRO A 88 -15.95 4.80 1.60
C PRO A 88 -17.24 5.65 1.53
N ALA A 89 -17.14 6.98 1.60
CA ALA A 89 -18.30 7.88 1.67
C ALA A 89 -19.36 7.70 0.57
N PRO A 90 -19.01 7.44 -0.71
CA PRO A 90 -20.00 7.23 -1.78
C PRO A 90 -20.91 6.02 -1.55
N TYR A 91 -20.46 5.04 -0.76
CA TYR A 91 -21.14 3.76 -0.54
C TYR A 91 -21.49 3.54 0.94
N ALA A 92 -21.32 4.53 1.82
CA ALA A 92 -21.40 4.37 3.26
C ALA A 92 -22.71 3.77 3.79
N ASN A 93 -23.81 3.84 3.03
CA ASN A 93 -25.12 3.31 3.40
C ASN A 93 -25.55 2.11 2.54
N ASP A 94 -24.61 1.49 1.81
CA ASP A 94 -24.90 0.38 0.90
C ASP A 94 -24.03 -0.85 1.23
N ASP A 95 -24.55 -1.69 2.12
CA ASP A 95 -23.89 -2.94 2.52
C ASP A 95 -23.84 -4.01 1.40
N SER A 96 -24.43 -3.75 0.22
CA SER A 96 -24.23 -4.61 -0.94
C SER A 96 -22.85 -4.42 -1.58
N VAL A 97 -22.16 -3.31 -1.27
CA VAL A 97 -20.78 -3.05 -1.68
C VAL A 97 -19.83 -3.60 -0.60
N PRO A 98 -19.00 -4.62 -0.88
CA PRO A 98 -18.14 -5.26 0.11
C PRO A 98 -17.23 -4.30 0.88
N VAL A 99 -16.64 -3.29 0.21
CA VAL A 99 -15.82 -2.26 0.90
C VAL A 99 -16.65 -1.52 1.96
N ALA A 100 -17.86 -1.08 1.60
CA ALA A 100 -18.72 -0.35 2.53
C ALA A 100 -19.16 -1.22 3.70
N LYS A 101 -19.58 -2.46 3.41
CA LYS A 101 -19.98 -3.41 4.44
C LYS A 101 -18.84 -3.69 5.42
N ALA A 102 -17.66 -4.08 4.94
CA ALA A 102 -16.51 -4.40 5.79
C ALA A 102 -16.05 -3.18 6.60
N TYR A 103 -16.10 -1.98 5.99
CA TYR A 103 -15.77 -0.75 6.70
C TYR A 103 -16.78 -0.41 7.80
N ASN A 104 -18.09 -0.56 7.54
CA ASN A 104 -19.14 -0.37 8.54
C ASN A 104 -19.03 -1.38 9.69
N ASP A 105 -18.83 -2.67 9.37
CA ASP A 105 -18.56 -3.71 10.37
C ASP A 105 -17.35 -3.34 11.26
N ALA A 106 -16.26 -2.84 10.65
CA ALA A 106 -15.08 -2.39 11.38
C ALA A 106 -15.34 -1.17 12.28
N LEU A 107 -16.23 -0.25 11.86
CA LEU A 107 -16.64 0.87 12.69
C LEU A 107 -17.44 0.42 13.91
N ASP A 108 -18.35 -0.54 13.74
CA ASP A 108 -19.19 -1.13 14.79
C ASP A 108 -18.34 -1.90 15.81
N GLU A 109 -17.31 -2.62 15.36
CA GLU A 109 -16.38 -3.37 16.20
C GLU A 109 -15.25 -2.52 16.79
N GLY A 110 -15.52 -1.24 17.08
CA GLY A 110 -14.50 -0.27 17.50
C GLY A 110 -13.66 -0.68 18.72
N GLY A 111 -14.18 -1.55 19.59
CA GLY A 111 -13.42 -2.13 20.70
C GLY A 111 -12.24 -3.01 20.28
N ALA A 112 -12.27 -3.62 19.09
CA ALA A 112 -11.16 -4.40 18.53
C ALA A 112 -9.93 -3.52 18.22
N TYR A 113 -10.16 -2.23 17.92
CA TYR A 113 -9.12 -1.23 17.63
C TYR A 113 -8.51 -0.60 18.88
N SER A 114 -8.82 -1.14 20.06
CA SER A 114 -8.15 -0.79 21.31
C SER A 114 -7.61 -2.06 21.96
N CYS A 115 -6.30 -2.16 22.15
CA CYS A 115 -5.73 -3.35 22.81
C CYS A 115 -6.24 -3.49 24.24
N ALA A 116 -6.77 -4.66 24.58
CA ALA A 116 -7.05 -5.03 25.95
C ALA A 116 -5.77 -4.95 26.80
N GLN A 117 -5.90 -4.54 28.06
CA GLN A 117 -4.74 -4.27 28.91
C GLN A 117 -3.90 -5.53 29.15
N GLU A 118 -4.54 -6.70 29.24
CA GLU A 118 -3.90 -8.01 29.35
C GLU A 118 -3.05 -8.39 28.13
N LEU A 119 -3.25 -7.73 26.98
CA LEU A 119 -2.49 -7.95 25.75
C LEU A 119 -1.31 -6.98 25.58
N TYR A 120 -1.05 -6.12 26.56
CA TYR A 120 0.11 -5.23 26.48
C TYR A 120 1.41 -6.04 26.36
N GLY A 121 2.30 -5.60 25.47
CA GLY A 121 3.52 -6.30 25.11
C GLY A 121 3.37 -7.27 23.93
N SER A 122 2.15 -7.60 23.51
CA SER A 122 1.89 -8.44 22.31
C SER A 122 1.98 -7.64 21.00
N ALA A 123 2.02 -8.34 19.86
CA ALA A 123 2.21 -7.72 18.56
C ALA A 123 1.06 -6.77 18.21
N GLY A 124 1.35 -5.52 17.87
CA GLY A 124 0.32 -4.51 17.62
C GLY A 124 -0.21 -3.79 18.84
N CYS A 125 0.21 -4.19 20.04
CA CYS A 125 -0.21 -3.54 21.27
C CYS A 125 0.92 -2.67 21.87
N PRO A 126 0.55 -1.67 22.71
CA PRO A 126 1.52 -0.92 23.48
C PRO A 126 2.40 -1.86 24.34
N PRO A 127 3.65 -1.46 24.66
CA PRO A 127 4.51 -2.27 25.53
C PRO A 127 3.90 -2.42 26.92
N ASN A 128 4.17 -3.56 27.57
CA ASN A 128 3.86 -3.74 28.98
C ASN A 128 4.93 -3.02 29.82
N GLY A 129 4.63 -1.78 30.21
CA GLY A 129 5.61 -0.88 30.82
C GLY A 129 6.66 -0.40 29.80
N SER A 130 7.79 -1.11 29.71
CA SER A 130 8.88 -0.78 28.76
C SER A 130 9.35 -1.96 27.93
N THR A 131 8.72 -3.13 28.07
CA THR A 131 9.14 -4.36 27.40
C THR A 131 8.04 -4.91 26.50
N CYS A 132 8.46 -5.51 25.39
CA CYS A 132 7.62 -6.35 24.54
C CYS A 132 7.80 -7.82 24.91
N ASN A 133 6.85 -8.65 24.52
CA ASN A 133 6.94 -10.10 24.68
C ASN A 133 8.11 -10.66 23.86
N GLU A 134 8.56 -11.86 24.21
CA GLU A 134 9.69 -12.51 23.55
C GLU A 134 9.50 -12.58 22.02
N GLY A 135 10.57 -12.28 21.27
CA GLY A 135 10.55 -12.26 19.81
C GLY A 135 9.99 -10.98 19.18
N LEU A 136 9.51 -10.03 19.99
CA LEU A 136 9.04 -8.72 19.54
C LEU A 136 10.01 -7.61 19.96
N GLU A 137 10.04 -6.54 19.17
CA GLU A 137 10.80 -5.34 19.46
C GLU A 137 9.87 -4.13 19.60
N LEU A 138 10.29 -3.18 20.43
CA LEU A 138 9.61 -1.91 20.55
C LEU A 138 9.88 -1.08 19.30
N ARG A 139 8.81 -0.65 18.63
CA ARG A 139 8.85 0.24 17.48
C ARG A 139 8.11 1.53 17.79
N THR A 140 8.62 2.63 17.23
CA THR A 140 7.94 3.92 17.17
C THR A 140 7.56 4.18 15.72
N TYR A 141 6.36 4.71 15.49
CA TYR A 141 5.86 5.05 14.17
C TYR A 141 4.93 6.26 14.27
N GLU A 142 4.77 6.99 13.17
CA GLU A 142 3.78 8.07 13.07
C GLU A 142 2.42 7.50 12.68
N THR A 143 1.36 8.00 13.31
CA THR A 143 -0.03 7.59 13.05
C THR A 143 -0.97 8.75 13.25
N LEU A 144 -2.17 8.62 12.67
CA LEU A 144 -3.31 9.40 13.11
C LEU A 144 -3.85 8.87 14.43
N SER A 145 -4.27 9.79 15.31
CA SER A 145 -4.84 9.49 16.63
C SER A 145 -5.87 10.57 17.02
N GLY A 146 -6.65 10.29 18.06
CA GLY A 146 -7.68 11.22 18.56
C GLY A 146 -9.03 11.02 17.87
N ASP A 147 -9.71 12.12 17.58
CA ASP A 147 -11.03 12.13 16.94
C ASP A 147 -10.92 11.64 15.48
N ALA A 148 -11.82 10.77 15.03
CA ALA A 148 -11.81 10.26 13.66
C ALA A 148 -12.14 11.35 12.62
N ASP A 149 -12.96 12.34 12.96
CA ASP A 149 -13.32 13.43 12.06
C ASP A 149 -12.15 14.42 11.93
N ASN A 150 -11.46 14.69 13.04
CA ASN A 150 -10.33 15.62 13.12
C ASN A 150 -9.12 14.98 13.82
N PRO A 151 -8.47 13.99 13.17
CA PRO A 151 -7.37 13.30 13.80
C PRO A 151 -6.09 14.13 13.75
N GLU A 152 -5.25 13.93 14.74
CA GLU A 152 -3.93 14.55 14.83
C GLU A 152 -2.85 13.52 14.53
N GLN A 153 -1.79 13.96 13.87
CA GLN A 153 -0.59 13.14 13.68
C GLN A 153 0.18 13.07 15.00
N THR A 154 0.48 11.85 15.45
CA THR A 154 1.23 11.60 16.68
C THR A 154 2.20 10.44 16.49
N GLU A 155 3.19 10.36 17.37
CA GLU A 155 4.06 9.20 17.48
C GLU A 155 3.46 8.18 18.44
N ALA A 156 3.31 6.95 17.98
CA ALA A 156 2.84 5.82 18.78
C ALA A 156 3.95 4.78 18.96
N ARG A 157 3.89 4.07 20.09
CA ARG A 157 4.81 2.98 20.43
C ARG A 157 4.06 1.66 20.45
N VAL A 158 4.60 0.68 19.74
CA VAL A 158 3.99 -0.64 19.58
C VAL A 158 5.04 -1.74 19.67
N CYS A 159 4.63 -2.91 20.11
CA CYS A 159 5.44 -4.11 20.00
C CYS A 159 5.22 -4.78 18.64
N ALA A 160 6.30 -5.07 17.91
CA ALA A 160 6.23 -5.60 16.55
C ALA A 160 7.19 -6.76 16.36
N PRO A 161 6.88 -7.75 15.50
CA PRO A 161 7.88 -8.70 15.04
C PRO A 161 9.01 -7.98 14.31
N LYS A 162 10.22 -8.54 14.39
CA LYS A 162 11.39 -7.90 13.78
C LYS A 162 11.22 -7.73 12.26
N GLY A 163 11.39 -6.51 11.78
CA GLY A 163 11.30 -6.18 10.35
C GLY A 163 9.87 -6.02 9.83
N VAL A 164 8.86 -6.05 10.70
CA VAL A 164 7.47 -5.79 10.33
C VAL A 164 7.09 -4.36 10.70
N ALA A 165 6.53 -3.63 9.75
CA ALA A 165 5.90 -2.33 10.00
C ALA A 165 4.51 -2.56 10.62
N ALA A 166 4.47 -2.91 11.90
CA ALA A 166 3.21 -3.09 12.61
C ALA A 166 2.65 -1.74 13.09
N VAL A 167 1.35 -1.56 12.96
CA VAL A 167 0.63 -0.40 13.51
C VAL A 167 -0.47 -0.88 14.45
N ALA A 168 -0.65 -0.17 15.56
CA ALA A 168 -1.75 -0.39 16.49
C ALA A 168 -3.02 0.30 15.99
N GLY A 169 -4.16 -0.39 16.13
CA GLY A 169 -5.47 0.24 15.99
C GLY A 169 -5.67 1.37 17.00
N ASN A 170 -6.47 2.36 16.61
CA ASN A 170 -7.05 3.37 17.50
C ASN A 170 -8.31 3.98 16.86
N SER A 171 -8.99 4.89 17.56
CA SER A 171 -10.23 5.51 17.09
C SER A 171 -10.11 6.24 15.75
N ALA A 172 -8.98 6.89 15.49
CA ALA A 172 -8.76 7.72 14.30
C ALA A 172 -8.41 6.93 13.04
N VAL A 173 -7.84 5.74 13.20
CA VAL A 173 -7.44 4.86 12.09
C VAL A 173 -8.30 3.61 11.99
N ARG A 174 -9.42 3.57 12.71
CA ARG A 174 -10.37 2.46 12.64
C ARG A 174 -10.90 2.27 11.21
N GLY A 175 -10.96 1.02 10.76
CA GLY A 175 -11.36 0.66 9.40
C GLY A 175 -10.31 0.93 8.32
N PHE A 176 -9.15 1.53 8.65
CA PHE A 176 -8.10 1.73 7.63
C PHE A 176 -7.47 0.43 7.14
N ASP A 177 -7.53 -0.64 7.92
CA ASP A 177 -7.14 -1.98 7.47
C ASP A 177 -8.03 -2.49 6.31
N VAL A 178 -9.34 -2.19 6.34
CA VAL A 178 -10.26 -2.43 5.22
C VAL A 178 -9.89 -1.57 4.01
N LEU A 179 -9.63 -0.29 4.22
CA LEU A 179 -9.31 0.62 3.12
C LEU A 179 -7.95 0.31 2.48
N ASP A 180 -6.96 -0.07 3.29
CA ASP A 180 -5.67 -0.56 2.83
C ASP A 180 -5.85 -1.86 2.06
N GLN A 181 -6.61 -2.82 2.58
CA GLN A 181 -6.87 -4.09 1.89
C GLN A 181 -7.54 -3.87 0.52
N HIS A 182 -8.44 -2.88 0.39
CA HIS A 182 -8.99 -2.50 -0.91
C HIS A 182 -7.90 -2.02 -1.88
N CYS A 183 -7.01 -1.13 -1.43
CA CYS A 183 -5.90 -0.67 -2.26
C CYS A 183 -4.92 -1.80 -2.63
N ARG A 184 -4.60 -2.68 -1.68
CA ARG A 184 -3.74 -3.85 -1.91
C ARG A 184 -4.35 -4.80 -2.92
N SER A 185 -5.67 -5.03 -2.84
CA SER A 185 -6.40 -5.89 -3.78
C SER A 185 -6.51 -5.25 -5.16
N TYR A 186 -6.75 -3.94 -5.24
CA TYR A 186 -6.81 -3.24 -6.53
C TYR A 186 -5.50 -3.37 -7.29
N PHE A 187 -4.36 -3.14 -6.61
CA PHE A 187 -3.03 -3.16 -7.22
C PHE A 187 -2.31 -4.51 -7.17
N CYS A 188 -2.84 -5.49 -6.44
CA CYS A 188 -2.18 -6.78 -6.18
C CYS A 188 -0.77 -6.62 -5.57
N ASP A 189 -0.61 -5.64 -4.70
CA ASP A 189 0.66 -5.25 -4.10
C ASP A 189 0.40 -4.71 -2.69
N ASP A 190 1.06 -5.32 -1.69
CA ASP A 190 0.90 -4.96 -0.28
C ASP A 190 1.49 -3.58 0.07
N ALA A 191 2.30 -3.02 -0.82
CA ALA A 191 2.83 -1.69 -0.72
C ALA A 191 1.78 -0.60 -0.99
N PHE A 192 0.56 -0.92 -1.44
CA PHE A 192 -0.49 0.08 -1.62
C PHE A 192 -1.37 0.22 -0.38
N VAL A 193 -1.61 1.46 0.02
CA VAL A 193 -2.38 1.83 1.20
C VAL A 193 -3.32 2.98 0.89
N CYS A 194 -4.36 3.15 1.71
CA CYS A 194 -5.26 4.27 1.57
C CYS A 194 -4.65 5.54 2.19
N ASN A 195 -4.58 6.61 1.41
CA ASN A 195 -4.22 7.93 1.88
C ASN A 195 -5.48 8.78 1.95
N ARG A 196 -5.91 9.16 3.16
CA ARG A 196 -7.03 10.07 3.39
C ARG A 196 -6.77 11.51 2.89
N GLY A 197 -5.51 11.89 2.76
CA GLY A 197 -5.09 13.25 2.40
C GLY A 197 -5.46 14.27 3.49
N SER A 198 -5.62 15.54 3.11
CA SER A 198 -5.96 16.63 4.04
C SER A 198 -7.43 16.68 4.47
N GLY A 199 -8.17 15.57 4.37
CA GLY A 199 -9.57 15.47 4.82
C GLY A 199 -10.64 15.98 3.84
N THR A 200 -10.30 16.29 2.58
CA THR A 200 -11.30 16.54 1.52
C THR A 200 -11.63 15.25 0.77
N SER A 201 -12.85 15.10 0.24
CA SER A 201 -13.30 13.88 -0.46
C SER A 201 -12.44 13.50 -1.68
N SER A 202 -11.69 14.45 -2.24
CA SER A 202 -10.72 14.27 -3.33
C SER A 202 -9.30 13.89 -2.88
N GLY A 203 -9.05 13.89 -1.56
CA GLY A 203 -7.76 13.51 -0.97
C GLY A 203 -7.59 12.01 -0.81
N TRP A 204 -8.70 11.28 -0.72
CA TRP A 204 -8.76 9.83 -0.51
C TRP A 204 -8.35 9.07 -1.77
N ARG A 205 -7.18 8.46 -1.75
CA ARG A 205 -6.69 7.65 -2.87
C ARG A 205 -5.76 6.55 -2.43
N CYS A 206 -5.72 5.48 -3.19
CA CYS A 206 -4.72 4.45 -3.07
C CYS A 206 -3.37 4.99 -3.54
N VAL A 207 -2.34 4.82 -2.74
CA VAL A 207 -0.97 5.25 -3.03
C VAL A 207 0.00 4.15 -2.62
N ARG A 208 1.19 4.13 -3.23
CA ARG A 208 2.31 3.41 -2.63
C ARG A 208 2.61 4.01 -1.26
N CYS A 209 2.77 3.14 -0.28
CA CYS A 209 3.01 3.51 1.09
C CYS A 209 4.38 4.18 1.21
N ASP A 210 4.45 5.15 2.11
CA ASP A 210 5.64 5.93 2.38
C ASP A 210 5.99 5.73 3.87
N PRO A 211 7.16 5.16 4.21
CA PRO A 211 7.54 4.92 5.60
C PRO A 211 7.73 6.21 6.39
N ASP A 212 7.89 7.35 5.72
CA ASP A 212 8.07 8.67 6.33
C ASP A 212 6.73 9.42 6.52
N LYS A 213 5.59 8.77 6.26
CA LYS A 213 4.26 9.33 6.52
C LYS A 213 3.54 8.61 7.64
N ALA A 214 2.66 9.35 8.32
CA ALA A 214 1.77 8.79 9.30
C ALA A 214 0.83 7.73 8.70
N TYR A 215 0.61 6.65 9.44
CA TYR A 215 -0.42 5.66 9.11
C TYR A 215 -1.80 6.31 9.03
N GLY A 216 -2.55 5.99 7.97
CA GLY A 216 -3.80 6.64 7.58
C GLY A 216 -3.66 7.84 6.62
N ASN A 217 -2.44 8.36 6.44
CA ASN A 217 -2.10 9.40 5.46
C ASN A 217 -1.09 8.90 4.40
N GLY A 218 -1.22 7.62 4.01
CA GLY A 218 -0.30 6.98 3.08
C GLY A 218 0.95 6.38 3.73
N GLY A 219 1.00 6.34 5.07
CA GLY A 219 2.07 5.68 5.82
C GLY A 219 2.10 4.17 5.63
N CYS A 220 3.29 3.56 5.57
CA CYS A 220 3.44 2.11 5.53
C CYS A 220 3.05 1.46 6.86
N GLY A 221 2.27 0.38 6.81
CA GLY A 221 1.91 -0.38 7.99
C GLY A 221 1.00 -1.56 7.70
N THR A 222 1.07 -2.58 8.54
CA THR A 222 0.03 -3.61 8.66
C THR A 222 -0.62 -3.44 10.01
N MET A 223 -1.95 -3.30 10.03
CA MET A 223 -2.67 -3.15 11.28
C MET A 223 -2.69 -4.47 12.06
N TYR A 224 -2.43 -4.35 13.35
CA TYR A 224 -2.60 -5.42 14.30
C TYR A 224 -3.68 -5.05 15.31
N LEU A 225 -4.58 -6.00 15.57
CA LEU A 225 -5.71 -5.89 16.47
C LEU A 225 -5.60 -7.04 17.49
N GLN A 226 -5.75 -6.72 18.77
CA GLN A 226 -5.74 -7.70 19.87
C GLN A 226 -4.55 -8.70 19.82
N GLY A 227 -3.34 -8.21 19.51
CA GLY A 227 -2.14 -9.05 19.54
C GLY A 227 -1.81 -9.80 18.25
N ALA A 228 -2.63 -9.67 17.20
CA ALA A 228 -2.47 -10.37 15.92
C ALA A 228 -2.71 -9.43 14.73
N PRO A 229 -2.20 -9.74 13.51
CA PRO A 229 -2.55 -8.98 12.31
C PRO A 229 -4.07 -8.96 12.12
N SER A 230 -4.61 -7.84 11.60
CA SER A 230 -6.03 -7.79 11.24
C SER A 230 -6.38 -8.92 10.27
N THR A 231 -7.49 -9.60 10.55
CA THR A 231 -7.98 -10.71 9.73
C THR A 231 -8.67 -10.24 8.46
N VAL A 232 -8.88 -8.93 8.31
CA VAL A 232 -9.40 -8.32 7.07
C VAL A 232 -8.42 -8.52 5.92
N TYR A 233 -7.12 -8.46 6.20
CA TYR A 233 -6.10 -8.69 5.18
C TYR A 233 -6.18 -10.13 4.67
N THR A 234 -6.38 -10.28 3.36
CA THR A 234 -6.37 -11.59 2.71
C THR A 234 -4.95 -11.92 2.26
N ALA A 235 -4.55 -13.18 2.41
CA ALA A 235 -3.22 -13.65 2.00
C ALA A 235 -3.09 -13.84 0.49
N ASP A 236 -4.22 -13.79 -0.24
CA ASP A 236 -4.27 -14.05 -1.68
C ASP A 236 -4.36 -12.75 -2.48
N LEU A 237 -3.26 -11.98 -2.45
CA LEU A 237 -3.07 -10.81 -3.30
C LEU A 237 -2.47 -11.19 -4.68
N GLY A 238 -2.55 -12.45 -5.10
CA GLY A 238 -1.83 -12.95 -6.29
C GLY A 238 -2.45 -14.15 -7.04
N GLY A 239 -3.61 -14.66 -6.62
CA GLY A 239 -4.39 -15.68 -7.32
C GLY A 239 -5.35 -15.10 -8.38
N ASP A 240 -6.42 -15.83 -8.70
CA ASP A 240 -7.45 -15.44 -9.69
C ASP A 240 -8.08 -14.04 -9.38
N ALA A 241 -7.99 -13.57 -8.14
CA ALA A 241 -8.41 -12.23 -7.70
C ALA A 241 -7.58 -11.09 -8.33
N CYS A 242 -6.43 -11.39 -8.92
CA CYS A 242 -5.55 -10.43 -9.58
C CYS A 242 -5.68 -10.36 -11.10
N ASP A 243 -6.46 -11.26 -11.70
CA ASP A 243 -6.76 -11.20 -13.12
C ASP A 243 -7.71 -10.03 -13.46
N ASP A 244 -8.51 -9.59 -12.48
CA ASP A 244 -9.37 -8.41 -12.57
C ASP A 244 -9.00 -7.37 -11.49
N VAL A 245 -9.06 -6.08 -11.82
CA VAL A 245 -8.94 -5.00 -10.82
C VAL A 245 -10.09 -5.07 -9.83
N ALA A 246 -9.76 -5.20 -8.55
CA ALA A 246 -10.74 -5.23 -7.47
C ALA A 246 -11.40 -3.86 -7.31
N SER A 247 -12.57 -3.67 -7.93
CA SER A 247 -13.43 -2.51 -7.65
C SER A 247 -14.06 -2.62 -6.26
N ALA A 248 -14.65 -1.53 -5.76
CA ALA A 248 -15.21 -1.50 -4.40
C ALA A 248 -16.31 -2.56 -4.17
N ASP A 249 -17.03 -2.95 -5.22
CA ASP A 249 -18.06 -3.99 -5.25
C ASP A 249 -17.51 -5.43 -5.39
N LYS A 250 -16.22 -5.58 -5.72
CA LYS A 250 -15.56 -6.87 -5.99
C LYS A 250 -14.40 -7.19 -5.06
N THR A 251 -14.07 -6.27 -4.15
CA THR A 251 -12.95 -6.48 -3.22
C THR A 251 -13.32 -7.56 -2.21
N GLU A 252 -12.43 -8.54 -2.05
CA GLU A 252 -12.57 -9.58 -1.05
C GLU A 252 -11.89 -9.19 0.25
N PHE A 253 -12.54 -9.52 1.36
CA PHE A 253 -12.05 -9.27 2.71
C PHE A 253 -12.11 -10.55 3.52
N GLY A 254 -11.14 -10.75 4.39
CA GLY A 254 -11.32 -11.67 5.50
C GLY A 254 -12.29 -11.09 6.54
N PRO A 255 -12.65 -11.86 7.58
CA PRO A 255 -13.60 -11.40 8.57
C PRO A 255 -13.03 -10.20 9.35
N VAL A 256 -13.90 -9.26 9.72
CA VAL A 256 -13.55 -8.19 10.67
C VAL A 256 -13.35 -8.80 12.06
N VAL A 257 -12.32 -8.32 12.77
CA VAL A 257 -12.03 -8.77 14.13
C VAL A 257 -13.12 -8.24 15.07
N PRO A 258 -13.88 -9.12 15.76
CA PRO A 258 -14.90 -8.67 16.70
C PRO A 258 -14.25 -8.04 17.94
N ALA A 259 -14.94 -7.08 18.54
CA ALA A 259 -14.52 -6.47 19.79
C ALA A 259 -14.43 -7.54 20.90
N PRO A 260 -13.44 -7.43 21.82
CA PRO A 260 -13.36 -8.33 22.96
C PRO A 260 -14.67 -8.30 23.77
N VAL A 261 -15.24 -9.47 24.05
CA VAL A 261 -16.41 -9.57 24.92
C VAL A 261 -15.97 -9.20 26.33
N VAL A 262 -16.35 -8.00 26.79
CA VAL A 262 -16.15 -7.61 28.18
C VAL A 262 -17.06 -8.49 29.03
N GLY A 263 -16.46 -9.46 29.72
CA GLY A 263 -17.19 -10.30 30.66
C GLY A 263 -17.84 -9.46 31.77
N PRO A 264 -18.98 -9.90 32.32
CA PRO A 264 -19.67 -9.20 33.40
C PRO A 264 -18.86 -9.10 34.70
#